data_AF-A0AAU8ZRI7-F1
#
_entry.id   AF-A0AAU8ZRI7-F1
#
_cell.length_a   1.000
_cell.length_b   1.000
_cell.length_c   1.000
_cell.angle_alpha   90.00
_cell.angle_beta   90.00
_cell.angle_gamma   90.00
#
_symmetry.space_group_name_H-M   'P 1'
#
loop_
_entity.id
_entity.type
_entity.pdbx_description
1 polymer ?
#
loop_
_entity_poly.entity_id
_entity_poly.type
_entity_poly.pdbx_seq_one_letter_code
_entity_poly.pdbx_strand_id
1 'polypeptide(L)'
;MPLPGVCTLRKLLLLSLMCTFSYNVYAGENTCSAETAAVNAFNNFIFTQERPFNDSVKEMKMHIKSSDDYIDNNAYVKFDGCGGLLILENNKVVKSRIKENVIVNVVNIRINKKDEGWRYNMTFKLSDIDQHGIDNILMIQRMHGKFLTGSNGKITKSEDTSYATLGDERMKFKAETRFLSDDKGRLSESGRVSTQPNDSSNTRYFYDDKDRLIRTQSDSTTEEYTYTDDGKESGSTMVQKFSTTETTVTICKEWNKFGRCTRAERDITVLIESENGEKDGIYKHHAEIDYEYVY
;
A
#
# COMPACT_ATOMS: atom_id res chain seq x y z
N MET A 1 62.79 -2.43 13.98
CA MET A 1 63.57 -3.60 13.55
C MET A 1 62.62 -4.63 12.94
N PRO A 2 62.52 -4.70 11.60
CA PRO A 2 61.97 -5.83 10.87
C PRO A 2 63.10 -6.66 10.26
N LEU A 3 62.96 -7.98 10.17
CA LEU A 3 63.86 -8.91 9.45
C LEU A 3 63.10 -10.25 9.21
N PRO A 4 63.49 -11.09 8.23
CA PRO A 4 62.80 -11.21 6.93
C PRO A 4 62.54 -12.68 6.52
N GLY A 5 61.92 -12.90 5.35
CA GLY A 5 61.86 -14.23 4.73
C GLY A 5 61.13 -14.26 3.39
N VAL A 6 61.82 -13.84 2.33
CA VAL A 6 61.41 -13.90 0.93
C VAL A 6 61.91 -15.20 0.29
N CYS A 7 61.06 -15.88 -0.51
CA CYS A 7 61.46 -16.62 -1.72
C CYS A 7 60.21 -16.75 -2.63
N THR A 8 59.89 -15.79 -3.50
CA THR A 8 60.25 -15.66 -4.93
C THR A 8 59.94 -16.83 -5.87
N LEU A 9 59.11 -16.50 -6.88
CA LEU A 9 59.15 -16.87 -8.32
C LEU A 9 58.77 -18.34 -8.67
N ARG A 10 58.03 -18.65 -9.75
CA ARG A 10 57.95 -18.01 -11.07
C ARG A 10 56.79 -18.59 -11.92
N LYS A 11 56.03 -17.67 -12.55
CA LYS A 11 55.41 -17.66 -13.91
C LYS A 11 55.18 -18.97 -14.70
N LEU A 12 53.97 -19.09 -15.27
CA LEU A 12 53.60 -19.20 -16.72
C LEU A 12 52.10 -19.57 -16.76
N LEU A 13 51.11 -18.74 -17.13
CA LEU A 13 50.79 -18.03 -18.38
C LEU A 13 50.55 -18.96 -19.59
N LEU A 14 49.27 -19.20 -19.90
CA LEU A 14 48.65 -19.56 -21.19
C LEU A 14 47.12 -19.46 -20.98
N LEU A 15 46.48 -18.34 -21.29
CA LEU A 15 45.84 -18.05 -22.58
C LEU A 15 44.90 -19.19 -23.06
N SER A 16 43.63 -19.11 -22.65
CA SER A 16 42.51 -19.56 -23.48
C SER A 16 41.45 -18.47 -23.50
N LEU A 17 41.66 -17.51 -24.40
CA LEU A 17 40.61 -16.69 -24.94
C LEU A 17 39.73 -17.62 -25.80
N MET A 18 38.60 -18.04 -25.26
CA MET A 18 37.46 -18.48 -26.07
C MET A 18 36.27 -17.66 -25.63
N CYS A 19 36.01 -16.61 -26.42
CA CYS A 19 34.71 -15.99 -26.52
C CYS A 19 33.65 -17.08 -26.74
N THR A 20 32.85 -17.34 -25.71
CA THR A 20 31.45 -17.67 -25.94
C THR A 20 30.66 -16.50 -25.39
N PHE A 21 30.50 -15.48 -26.24
CA PHE A 21 29.33 -14.63 -26.16
C PHE A 21 28.11 -15.53 -26.30
N SER A 22 27.54 -15.95 -25.18
CA SER A 22 26.17 -16.43 -25.17
C SER A 22 25.27 -15.20 -25.21
N TYR A 23 25.15 -14.60 -26.39
CA TYR A 23 24.02 -13.73 -26.71
C TYR A 23 22.77 -14.62 -26.65
N ASN A 24 22.13 -14.67 -25.48
CA ASN A 24 20.68 -14.77 -25.43
C ASN A 24 20.15 -13.37 -25.18
N VAL A 25 20.42 -12.48 -26.14
CA VAL A 25 19.59 -11.29 -26.36
C VAL A 25 18.33 -11.81 -27.02
N TYR A 26 17.35 -12.21 -26.20
CA TYR A 26 15.97 -12.02 -26.59
C TYR A 26 15.61 -10.59 -26.21
N ALA A 27 15.77 -9.70 -27.20
CA ALA A 27 15.28 -8.34 -27.14
C ALA A 27 13.75 -8.38 -27.25
N GLY A 28 13.10 -8.18 -26.10
CA GLY A 28 11.75 -7.63 -25.96
C GLY A 28 11.85 -6.44 -25.02
N GLU A 29 11.28 -5.31 -25.42
CA GLU A 29 11.57 -3.93 -25.01
C GLU A 29 11.70 -3.64 -23.49
N ASN A 30 12.80 -2.96 -23.13
CA ASN A 30 13.27 -2.48 -21.82
C ASN A 30 13.85 -3.56 -20.86
N THR A 31 15.14 -3.88 -21.04
CA THR A 31 15.93 -4.66 -20.06
C THR A 31 16.31 -3.80 -18.85
N CYS A 32 15.37 -3.60 -17.94
CA CYS A 32 15.62 -2.97 -16.66
C CYS A 32 16.53 -3.87 -15.82
N SER A 33 17.47 -3.29 -15.06
CA SER A 33 18.35 -4.08 -14.20
C SER A 33 17.56 -4.73 -13.05
N ALA A 34 18.06 -5.85 -12.52
CA ALA A 34 17.47 -6.48 -11.34
C ALA A 34 17.45 -5.53 -10.13
N GLU A 35 18.43 -4.63 -10.03
CA GLU A 35 18.47 -3.58 -9.01
C GLU A 35 17.30 -2.59 -9.17
N THR A 36 17.06 -2.09 -10.39
CA THR A 36 15.92 -1.21 -10.67
C THR A 36 14.59 -1.90 -10.35
N ALA A 37 14.44 -3.17 -10.73
CA ALA A 37 13.25 -3.95 -10.41
C ALA A 37 13.04 -4.08 -8.90
N ALA A 38 14.10 -4.34 -8.12
CA ALA A 38 14.03 -4.45 -6.67
C ALA A 38 13.69 -3.11 -5.97
N VAL A 39 14.23 -1.99 -6.49
CA VAL A 39 13.90 -0.65 -5.99
C VAL A 39 12.44 -0.31 -6.28
N ASN A 40 11.96 -0.58 -7.50
CA ASN A 40 10.57 -0.35 -7.89
C ASN A 40 9.61 -1.23 -7.08
N ALA A 41 9.95 -2.50 -6.89
CA ALA A 41 9.22 -3.42 -6.02
C ALA A 41 9.07 -2.88 -4.58
N PHE A 42 10.16 -2.40 -3.98
CA PHE A 42 10.14 -1.79 -2.65
C PHE A 42 9.25 -0.52 -2.60
N ASN A 43 9.41 0.36 -3.58
CA ASN A 43 8.65 1.61 -3.64
C ASN A 43 7.16 1.35 -3.87
N ASN A 44 6.81 0.41 -4.76
CA ASN A 44 5.43 0.02 -5.01
C ASN A 44 4.78 -0.59 -3.77
N PHE A 45 5.52 -1.38 -2.99
CA PHE A 45 5.03 -1.92 -1.72
C PHE A 45 4.62 -0.82 -0.73
N ILE A 46 5.33 0.33 -0.69
CA ILE A 46 4.92 1.48 0.14
C ILE A 46 3.56 2.05 -0.31
N PHE A 47 3.24 2.01 -1.60
CA PHE A 47 2.03 2.61 -2.16
C PHE A 47 0.81 1.69 -2.14
N THR A 48 1.00 0.42 -2.50
CA THR A 48 -0.11 -0.52 -2.73
C THR A 48 -0.14 -1.65 -1.70
N GLN A 49 0.92 -1.81 -0.90
CA GLN A 49 1.14 -2.97 -0.03
C GLN A 49 1.09 -4.32 -0.76
N GLU A 50 1.16 -4.28 -2.09
CA GLU A 50 1.15 -5.47 -2.92
C GLU A 50 2.55 -6.07 -2.97
N ARG A 51 2.62 -7.41 -2.82
CA ARG A 51 3.89 -8.13 -2.95
C ARG A 51 4.47 -7.94 -4.35
N PRO A 52 5.80 -7.89 -4.51
CA PRO A 52 6.41 -7.97 -5.82
C PRO A 52 6.03 -9.28 -6.52
N PHE A 53 5.46 -9.18 -7.72
CA PHE A 53 5.24 -10.33 -8.60
C PHE A 53 6.27 -10.31 -9.72
N ASN A 54 6.62 -11.50 -10.22
CA ASN A 54 7.53 -11.65 -11.35
C ASN A 54 6.75 -11.54 -12.67
N ASP A 55 6.11 -10.39 -12.88
CA ASP A 55 5.37 -10.07 -14.09
C ASP A 55 5.62 -8.63 -14.54
N SER A 56 5.13 -8.30 -15.74
CA SER A 56 5.34 -7.00 -16.38
C SER A 56 4.05 -6.18 -16.42
N VAL A 57 3.31 -6.14 -15.31
CA VAL A 57 2.07 -5.34 -15.23
C VAL A 57 2.37 -3.88 -15.57
N LYS A 58 1.70 -3.37 -16.60
CA LYS A 58 1.73 -1.97 -17.02
C LYS A 58 0.65 -1.16 -16.33
N GLU A 59 -0.54 -1.74 -16.19
CA GLU A 59 -1.69 -1.07 -15.57
C GLU A 59 -2.49 -2.04 -14.71
N MET A 60 -3.04 -1.54 -13.61
CA MET A 60 -3.95 -2.27 -12.73
C MET A 60 -5.17 -1.40 -12.45
N LYS A 61 -6.36 -1.99 -12.49
CA LYS A 61 -7.59 -1.39 -11.95
C LYS A 61 -8.14 -2.30 -10.88
N MET A 62 -8.72 -1.69 -9.86
CA MET A 62 -9.47 -2.39 -8.82
C MET A 62 -10.81 -1.70 -8.64
N HIS A 63 -11.89 -2.48 -8.60
CA HIS A 63 -13.20 -2.01 -8.20
C HIS A 63 -13.70 -2.82 -7.01
N ILE A 64 -14.14 -2.15 -5.95
CA ILE A 64 -14.84 -2.77 -4.81
C ILE A 64 -16.25 -2.23 -4.81
N LYS A 65 -17.24 -3.10 -4.68
CA LYS A 65 -18.63 -2.68 -4.55
C LYS A 65 -19.39 -3.61 -3.62
N SER A 66 -20.07 -3.03 -2.63
CA SER A 66 -21.01 -3.78 -1.81
C SER A 66 -22.42 -3.78 -2.40
N SER A 67 -23.16 -4.86 -2.15
CA SER A 67 -24.54 -5.02 -2.62
C SER A 67 -25.51 -4.06 -1.93
N ASP A 68 -25.15 -3.56 -0.75
CA ASP A 68 -25.96 -2.71 0.13
C ASP A 68 -25.59 -1.21 0.07
N ASP A 69 -24.71 -0.83 -0.88
CA ASP A 69 -24.20 0.54 -1.07
C ASP A 69 -23.35 1.06 0.10
N TYR A 70 -22.89 0.19 1.02
CA TYR A 70 -21.93 0.51 2.08
C TYR A 70 -20.58 1.01 1.56
N ILE A 71 -19.99 0.36 0.55
CA ILE A 71 -18.67 0.74 0.01
C ILE A 71 -18.66 0.68 -1.52
N ASP A 72 -18.10 1.74 -2.12
CA ASP A 72 -17.69 1.79 -3.52
C ASP A 72 -16.25 2.32 -3.57
N ASN A 73 -15.34 1.59 -4.20
CA ASN A 73 -13.95 2.00 -4.31
C ASN A 73 -13.38 1.70 -5.69
N ASN A 74 -12.85 2.72 -6.37
CA ASN A 74 -12.16 2.58 -7.64
C ASN A 74 -10.70 2.96 -7.45
N ALA A 75 -9.78 2.08 -7.86
CA ALA A 75 -8.36 2.39 -7.92
C ALA A 75 -7.78 2.12 -9.31
N TYR A 76 -6.83 2.95 -9.70
CA TYR A 76 -6.07 2.81 -10.94
C TYR A 76 -4.59 3.01 -10.66
N VAL A 77 -3.77 2.14 -11.22
CA VAL A 77 -2.32 2.18 -11.10
C VAL A 77 -1.69 2.01 -12.48
N LYS A 78 -0.66 2.80 -12.76
CA LYS A 78 0.12 2.74 -14.00
C LYS A 78 1.61 2.71 -13.68
N PHE A 79 2.34 1.86 -14.39
CA PHE A 79 3.78 1.67 -14.26
C PHE A 79 4.52 2.05 -15.55
N ASP A 80 5.80 2.37 -15.42
CA ASP A 80 6.72 2.47 -16.55
C ASP A 80 7.20 1.08 -17.02
N GLY A 81 8.02 1.04 -18.07
CA GLY A 81 8.55 -0.21 -18.61
C GLY A 81 9.45 -1.01 -17.65
N CYS A 82 9.85 -0.42 -16.51
CA CYS A 82 10.63 -1.07 -15.45
C CYS A 82 9.80 -1.39 -14.21
N GLY A 83 8.47 -1.22 -14.26
CA GLY A 83 7.59 -1.43 -13.11
C GLY A 83 7.62 -0.28 -12.10
N GLY A 84 8.22 0.87 -12.43
CA GLY A 84 8.21 2.07 -11.58
C GLY A 84 6.84 2.74 -11.60
N LEU A 85 6.26 3.03 -10.43
CA LEU A 85 4.96 3.70 -10.34
C LEU A 85 4.99 5.06 -11.05
N LEU A 86 4.12 5.25 -12.03
CA LEU A 86 3.87 6.52 -12.70
C LEU A 86 2.68 7.26 -12.08
N ILE A 87 1.57 6.55 -11.88
CA ILE A 87 0.30 7.11 -11.40
C ILE A 87 -0.37 6.09 -10.47
N LEU A 88 -0.87 6.58 -9.35
CA LEU A 88 -1.87 5.88 -8.53
C LEU A 88 -3.03 6.84 -8.28
N GLU A 89 -4.24 6.40 -8.59
CA GLU A 89 -5.48 7.12 -8.29
C GLU A 89 -6.41 6.21 -7.50
N ASN A 90 -7.08 6.77 -6.50
CA ASN A 90 -8.06 6.06 -5.70
C ASN A 90 -9.23 6.99 -5.37
N ASN A 91 -10.44 6.48 -5.50
CA ASN A 91 -11.68 7.11 -5.06
C ASN A 91 -12.49 6.08 -4.28
N LYS A 92 -12.59 6.29 -2.96
CA LYS A 92 -13.35 5.45 -2.04
C LYS A 92 -14.49 6.24 -1.43
N VAL A 93 -15.69 5.68 -1.48
CA VAL A 93 -16.89 6.17 -0.81
C VAL A 93 -17.36 5.09 0.16
N VAL A 94 -17.58 5.46 1.43
CA VAL A 94 -18.21 4.59 2.44
C VAL A 94 -19.46 5.28 2.98
N LYS A 95 -20.58 4.58 3.00
CA LYS A 95 -21.88 5.07 3.47
C LYS A 95 -22.37 4.22 4.64
N SER A 96 -22.35 4.78 5.83
CA SER A 96 -22.82 4.13 7.05
C SER A 96 -24.21 4.65 7.39
N ARG A 97 -25.23 3.79 7.38
CA ARG A 97 -26.58 4.15 7.80
C ARG A 97 -26.70 4.04 9.31
N ILE A 98 -26.96 5.17 9.98
CA ILE A 98 -27.13 5.24 11.43
C ILE A 98 -28.52 5.85 11.69
N LYS A 99 -29.48 5.00 12.09
CA LYS A 99 -30.89 5.38 12.24
C LYS A 99 -31.43 5.97 10.92
N GLU A 100 -31.88 7.22 10.93
CA GLU A 100 -32.44 7.92 9.76
C GLU A 100 -31.39 8.68 8.94
N ASN A 101 -30.15 8.75 9.43
CA ASN A 101 -29.07 9.49 8.82
C ASN A 101 -28.09 8.58 8.06
N VAL A 102 -27.42 9.13 7.05
CA VAL A 102 -26.36 8.44 6.30
C VAL A 102 -25.06 9.21 6.43
N ILE A 103 -24.09 8.64 7.14
CA ILE A 103 -22.74 9.18 7.21
C ILE A 103 -21.97 8.77 5.96
N VAL A 104 -21.46 9.75 5.21
CA VAL A 104 -20.72 9.53 3.98
C VAL A 104 -19.28 9.97 4.15
N ASN A 105 -18.35 9.03 3.97
CA ASN A 105 -16.92 9.25 3.94
C ASN A 105 -16.44 9.14 2.49
N VAL A 106 -15.80 10.19 1.98
CA VAL A 106 -15.20 10.19 0.64
C VAL A 106 -13.71 10.44 0.77
N VAL A 107 -12.91 9.50 0.27
CA VAL A 107 -11.46 9.59 0.18
C VAL A 107 -11.05 9.60 -1.29
N ASN A 108 -10.28 10.60 -1.69
CA ASN A 108 -9.63 10.64 -2.99
C ASN A 108 -8.13 10.73 -2.78
N ILE A 109 -7.36 9.88 -3.47
CA ILE A 109 -5.90 9.92 -3.46
C ILE A 109 -5.43 10.01 -4.90
N ARG A 110 -4.40 10.82 -5.14
CA ARG A 110 -3.67 10.82 -6.39
C ARG A 110 -2.18 10.97 -6.12
N ILE A 111 -1.39 10.00 -6.54
CA ILE A 111 0.07 9.98 -6.51
C ILE A 111 0.55 10.03 -7.97
N ASN A 112 1.50 10.91 -8.26
CA ASN A 112 2.14 10.97 -9.58
C ASN A 112 3.65 11.01 -9.43
N LYS A 113 4.36 10.30 -10.30
CA LYS A 113 5.80 10.47 -10.48
C LYS A 113 6.09 11.89 -10.97
N LYS A 114 6.99 12.59 -10.29
CA LYS A 114 7.43 13.95 -10.62
C LYS A 114 8.92 14.03 -10.35
N ASP A 115 9.70 14.33 -11.38
CA ASP A 115 11.17 14.38 -11.31
C ASP A 115 11.72 13.07 -10.70
N GLU A 116 12.59 13.14 -9.70
CA GLU A 116 13.19 11.97 -9.05
C GLU A 116 12.27 11.28 -8.02
N GLY A 117 11.12 11.88 -7.65
CA GLY A 117 10.26 11.41 -6.56
C GLY A 117 8.79 11.22 -6.95
N TRP A 118 7.91 11.20 -5.95
CA TRP A 118 6.46 11.18 -6.14
C TRP A 118 5.82 12.31 -5.37
N ARG A 119 4.81 12.94 -5.95
CA ARG A 119 3.94 13.89 -5.25
C ARG A 119 2.57 13.29 -5.10
N TYR A 120 1.95 13.51 -3.96
CA TYR A 120 0.59 13.07 -3.73
C TYR A 120 -0.32 14.19 -3.25
N ASN A 121 -1.59 14.05 -3.60
CA ASN A 121 -2.68 14.82 -3.05
C ASN A 121 -3.74 13.85 -2.53
N MET A 122 -4.35 14.20 -1.40
CA MET A 122 -5.47 13.47 -0.84
C MET A 122 -6.56 14.44 -0.43
N THR A 123 -7.81 14.07 -0.66
CA THR A 123 -8.97 14.78 -0.10
C THR A 123 -9.80 13.78 0.69
N PHE A 124 -10.14 14.16 1.91
CA PHE A 124 -11.12 13.49 2.74
C PHE A 124 -12.32 14.42 2.94
N LYS A 125 -13.53 13.89 2.78
CA LYS A 125 -14.79 14.58 3.09
C LYS A 125 -15.62 13.65 3.98
N LEU A 126 -16.11 14.19 5.08
CA LEU A 126 -17.09 13.56 5.96
C LEU A 126 -18.37 14.39 5.93
N SER A 127 -19.48 13.71 5.65
CA SER A 127 -20.81 14.30 5.57
C SER A 127 -21.83 13.49 6.35
N ASP A 128 -22.87 14.16 6.82
CA ASP A 128 -24.10 13.57 7.35
C ASP A 128 -25.28 13.95 6.46
N ILE A 129 -25.87 12.96 5.78
CA ILE A 129 -27.07 13.15 4.98
C ILE A 129 -28.29 12.87 5.88
N ASP A 130 -29.09 13.90 6.12
CA ASP A 130 -30.28 13.80 6.94
C ASP A 130 -31.45 13.08 6.21
N GLN A 131 -32.54 12.85 6.94
CA GLN A 131 -33.77 12.24 6.40
C GLN A 131 -34.42 13.00 5.23
N HIS A 132 -34.09 14.29 5.05
CA HIS A 132 -34.59 15.11 3.94
C HIS A 132 -33.63 15.13 2.74
N GLY A 133 -32.51 14.42 2.82
CA GLY A 133 -31.49 14.37 1.78
C GLY A 133 -30.54 15.57 1.78
N ILE A 134 -30.50 16.36 2.86
CA ILE A 134 -29.60 17.51 3.00
C ILE A 134 -28.21 17.00 3.37
N ASP A 135 -27.20 17.28 2.52
CA ASP A 135 -25.79 16.95 2.76
C ASP A 135 -25.15 17.99 3.70
N ASN A 136 -25.03 17.64 4.98
CA ASN A 136 -24.34 18.44 5.99
C ASN A 136 -22.86 18.04 6.05
N ILE A 137 -21.99 18.88 5.50
CA ILE A 137 -20.55 18.63 5.51
C ILE A 137 -20.00 18.86 6.91
N LEU A 138 -19.51 17.79 7.54
CA LEU A 138 -18.90 17.84 8.88
C LEU A 138 -17.43 18.22 8.79
N MET A 139 -16.69 17.58 7.89
CA MET A 139 -15.25 17.80 7.73
C MET A 139 -14.83 17.75 6.26
N ILE A 140 -13.90 18.64 5.88
CA ILE A 140 -13.10 18.51 4.66
C ILE A 140 -11.63 18.62 5.03
N GLN A 141 -10.82 17.65 4.63
CA GLN A 141 -9.38 17.70 4.75
C GLN A 141 -8.72 17.57 3.37
N ARG A 142 -7.78 18.45 3.08
CA ARG A 142 -6.94 18.42 1.88
C ARG A 142 -5.49 18.26 2.30
N MET A 143 -4.85 17.20 1.85
CA MET A 143 -3.45 16.91 2.11
C MET A 143 -2.66 16.93 0.81
N HIS A 144 -1.43 17.44 0.87
CA HIS A 144 -0.46 17.28 -0.19
C HIS A 144 0.91 16.97 0.40
N GLY A 145 1.69 16.18 -0.33
CA GLY A 145 3.00 15.79 0.14
C GLY A 145 3.86 15.22 -0.98
N LYS A 146 5.02 14.74 -0.57
CA LYS A 146 6.01 14.13 -1.46
C LYS A 146 6.69 12.95 -0.78
N PHE A 147 7.07 11.98 -1.59
CA PHE A 147 7.95 10.88 -1.21
C PHE A 147 9.37 11.19 -1.69
N LEU A 148 10.33 11.00 -0.80
CA LEU A 148 11.74 11.29 -1.01
C LEU A 148 12.54 10.00 -0.97
N THR A 149 13.45 9.86 -1.92
CA THR A 149 14.31 8.69 -2.10
C THR A 149 15.69 8.91 -1.50
N GLY A 150 16.32 7.82 -1.06
CA GLY A 150 17.75 7.80 -0.74
C GLY A 150 18.61 7.68 -2.00
N SER A 151 19.93 7.65 -1.83
CA SER A 151 20.89 7.52 -2.94
C SER A 151 20.76 6.21 -3.74
N ASN A 152 20.11 5.19 -3.16
CA ASN A 152 19.81 3.91 -3.80
C ASN A 152 18.43 3.89 -4.50
N GLY A 153 17.74 5.04 -4.60
CA GLY A 153 16.43 5.15 -5.25
C GLY A 153 15.24 4.62 -4.44
N LYS A 154 15.45 3.99 -3.27
CA LYS A 154 14.36 3.57 -2.38
C LYS A 154 13.79 4.77 -1.63
N ILE A 155 12.46 4.81 -1.47
CA ILE A 155 11.79 5.80 -0.63
C ILE A 155 12.23 5.59 0.82
N THR A 156 12.69 6.66 1.45
CA THR A 156 13.15 6.65 2.86
C THR A 156 12.26 7.49 3.75
N LYS A 157 11.57 8.49 3.19
CA LYS A 157 10.60 9.31 3.91
C LYS A 157 9.53 9.92 3.01
N SER A 158 8.44 10.34 3.64
CA SER A 158 7.46 11.27 3.06
C SER A 158 7.24 12.46 3.98
N GLU A 159 6.91 13.60 3.37
CA GLU A 159 6.59 14.85 4.07
C GLU A 159 5.27 15.37 3.53
N ASP A 160 4.35 15.75 4.41
CA ASP A 160 3.04 16.25 4.02
C ASP A 160 2.52 17.39 4.89
N THR A 161 1.59 18.13 4.29
CA THR A 161 0.83 19.17 4.96
C THR A 161 -0.65 18.95 4.67
N SER A 162 -1.46 18.98 5.71
CA SER A 162 -2.91 18.87 5.61
C SER A 162 -3.60 20.14 6.11
N TYR A 163 -4.70 20.48 5.45
CA TYR A 163 -5.59 21.60 5.79
C TYR A 163 -6.97 21.01 6.02
N ALA A 164 -7.44 21.07 7.25
CA ALA A 164 -8.75 20.56 7.64
C ALA A 164 -9.70 21.71 7.97
N THR A 165 -10.96 21.53 7.61
CA THR A 165 -12.08 22.37 8.03
C THR A 165 -13.07 21.49 8.77
N LEU A 166 -13.39 21.83 10.02
CA LEU A 166 -14.38 21.18 10.87
C LEU A 166 -15.39 22.25 11.29
N GLY A 167 -16.59 22.23 10.71
CA GLY A 167 -17.49 23.38 10.78
C GLY A 167 -16.80 24.65 10.24
N ASP A 168 -16.68 25.68 11.08
CA ASP A 168 -16.02 26.95 10.73
C ASP A 168 -14.51 26.97 11.08
N GLU A 169 -14.02 25.99 11.83
CA GLU A 169 -12.64 25.95 12.28
C GLU A 169 -11.69 25.47 11.18
N ARG A 170 -10.58 26.19 10.99
CA ARG A 170 -9.53 25.82 10.04
C ARG A 170 -8.28 25.40 10.79
N MET A 171 -7.81 24.20 10.48
CA MET A 171 -6.62 23.61 11.09
C MET A 171 -5.58 23.31 10.01
N LYS A 172 -4.30 23.42 10.39
CA LYS A 172 -3.17 23.05 9.56
C LYS A 172 -2.29 22.08 10.31
N PHE A 173 -1.99 20.95 9.69
CA PHE A 173 -1.10 19.95 10.24
C PHE A 173 0.05 19.66 9.30
N LYS A 174 1.16 19.17 9.86
CA LYS A 174 2.31 18.68 9.13
C LYS A 174 2.69 17.31 9.67
N ALA A 175 3.15 16.45 8.78
CA ALA A 175 3.66 15.16 9.18
C ALA A 175 4.89 14.75 8.37
N GLU A 176 5.71 13.91 9.00
CA GLU A 176 6.80 13.18 8.37
C GLU A 176 6.58 11.68 8.64
N THR A 177 6.71 10.86 7.61
CA THR A 177 6.76 9.40 7.74
C THR A 177 8.14 8.91 7.33
N ARG A 178 8.77 8.04 8.11
CA ARG A 178 10.04 7.40 7.79
C ARG A 178 9.83 5.92 7.51
N PHE A 179 10.54 5.40 6.51
CA PHE A 179 10.46 4.00 6.08
C PHE A 179 11.79 3.31 6.33
N LEU A 180 11.79 2.21 7.07
CA LEU A 180 12.99 1.45 7.43
C LEU A 180 12.98 0.09 6.72
N SER A 181 14.14 -0.32 6.21
CA SER A 181 14.32 -1.65 5.62
C SER A 181 14.96 -2.62 6.62
N ASP A 182 14.60 -3.89 6.55
CA ASP A 182 15.35 -4.95 7.21
C ASP A 182 16.64 -5.32 6.45
N ASP A 183 17.40 -6.27 6.99
CA ASP A 183 18.66 -6.76 6.41
C ASP A 183 18.47 -7.45 5.04
N LYS A 184 17.25 -7.89 4.71
CA LYS A 184 16.89 -8.43 3.39
C LYS A 184 16.42 -7.33 2.42
N GLY A 185 16.41 -6.07 2.86
CA GLY A 185 15.99 -4.92 2.06
C GLY A 185 14.48 -4.78 1.89
N ARG A 186 13.66 -5.47 2.69
CA ARG A 186 12.19 -5.40 2.71
C ARG A 186 11.74 -4.30 3.69
N LEU A 187 10.56 -3.72 3.48
CA LEU A 187 10.02 -2.71 4.41
C LEU A 187 9.73 -3.36 5.76
N SER A 188 10.34 -2.88 6.84
CA SER A 188 10.21 -3.46 8.18
C SER A 188 9.37 -2.59 9.12
N GLU A 189 9.44 -1.27 8.93
CA GLU A 189 8.76 -0.30 9.77
C GLU A 189 8.42 0.96 8.98
N SER A 190 7.27 1.57 9.29
CA SER A 190 6.92 2.92 8.88
C SER A 190 6.45 3.74 10.09
N GLY A 191 7.22 4.77 10.44
CA GLY A 191 6.97 5.63 11.59
C GLY A 191 6.51 7.02 11.17
N ARG A 192 5.29 7.41 11.53
CA ARG A 192 4.68 8.72 11.25
C ARG A 192 4.66 9.59 12.51
N VAL A 193 5.18 10.81 12.35
CA VAL A 193 5.10 11.86 13.37
C VAL A 193 4.33 13.03 12.77
N SER A 194 3.23 13.41 13.43
CA SER A 194 2.32 14.45 12.98
C SER A 194 2.09 15.50 14.05
N THR A 195 1.87 16.75 13.65
CA THR A 195 1.40 17.81 14.55
C THR A 195 -0.08 17.63 14.90
N GLN A 196 -0.79 16.72 14.24
CA GLN A 196 -2.12 16.27 14.63
C GLN A 196 -1.98 15.11 15.64
N PRO A 197 -2.47 15.24 16.88
CA PRO A 197 -2.19 14.26 17.95
C PRO A 197 -2.57 12.82 17.63
N ASN A 198 -3.69 12.59 16.93
CA ASN A 198 -4.20 11.27 16.60
C ASN A 198 -3.72 10.72 15.24
N ASP A 199 -2.78 11.40 14.58
CA ASP A 199 -2.24 11.04 13.26
C ASP A 199 -0.78 10.52 13.36
N SER A 200 -0.18 10.55 14.55
CA SER A 200 1.12 9.89 14.77
C SER A 200 0.89 8.39 14.99
N SER A 201 1.64 7.55 14.29
CA SER A 201 1.51 6.10 14.38
C SER A 201 2.80 5.41 13.95
N ASN A 202 3.00 4.19 14.42
CA ASN A 202 4.07 3.33 13.93
C ASN A 202 3.47 2.04 13.40
N THR A 203 3.89 1.60 12.21
CA THR A 203 3.46 0.34 11.60
C THR A 203 4.65 -0.57 11.41
N ARG A 204 4.53 -1.81 11.88
CA ARG A 204 5.52 -2.88 11.69
C ARG A 204 5.04 -3.90 10.66
N TYR A 205 5.99 -4.44 9.91
CA TYR A 205 5.76 -5.41 8.84
C TYR A 205 6.47 -6.72 9.20
N PHE A 206 5.72 -7.81 9.23
CA PHE A 206 6.22 -9.12 9.62
C PHE A 206 6.19 -10.06 8.43
N TYR A 207 7.25 -10.83 8.27
CA TYR A 207 7.43 -11.75 7.16
C TYR A 207 7.70 -13.17 7.64
N ASP A 208 7.31 -14.16 6.85
CA ASP A 208 7.69 -15.56 7.06
C ASP A 208 9.06 -15.90 6.46
N ASP A 209 9.48 -17.16 6.62
CA ASP A 209 10.74 -17.70 6.11
C ASP A 209 10.81 -17.73 4.57
N LYS A 210 9.68 -17.57 3.88
CA LYS A 210 9.57 -17.49 2.41
C LYS A 210 9.49 -16.04 1.91
N ASP A 211 9.82 -15.08 2.76
CA ASP A 211 9.79 -13.65 2.47
C ASP A 211 8.39 -13.15 2.03
N ARG A 212 7.33 -13.75 2.58
CA ARG A 212 5.93 -13.32 2.39
C ARG A 212 5.51 -12.45 3.56
N LEU A 213 4.79 -11.36 3.29
CA LEU A 213 4.23 -10.51 4.34
C LEU A 213 3.10 -11.29 5.03
N ILE A 214 3.23 -11.60 6.31
CA ILE A 214 2.21 -12.36 7.05
C ILE A 214 1.40 -11.47 7.98
N ARG A 215 1.92 -10.29 8.34
CA ARG A 215 1.20 -9.35 9.20
C ARG A 215 1.69 -7.92 9.04
N THR A 216 0.78 -6.96 9.10
CA THR A 216 1.06 -5.56 9.45
C THR A 216 0.43 -5.21 10.79
N GLN A 217 1.07 -4.35 11.57
CA GLN A 217 0.57 -3.97 12.90
C GLN A 217 0.93 -2.53 13.24
N SER A 218 -0.07 -1.76 13.62
CA SER A 218 0.03 -0.45 14.29
C SER A 218 -0.76 -0.47 15.60
N ASP A 219 -0.81 0.67 16.29
CA ASP A 219 -1.56 0.80 17.54
C ASP A 219 -3.07 0.57 17.36
N SER A 220 -3.62 0.92 16.20
CA SER A 220 -5.05 0.85 15.90
C SER A 220 -5.43 -0.21 14.87
N THR A 221 -4.48 -0.77 14.11
CA THR A 221 -4.79 -1.72 13.05
C THR A 221 -3.86 -2.93 13.09
N THR A 222 -4.41 -4.13 12.93
CA THR A 222 -3.65 -5.34 12.63
C THR A 222 -4.24 -5.99 11.39
N GLU A 223 -3.43 -6.33 10.40
CA GLU A 223 -3.85 -7.11 9.24
C GLU A 223 -2.98 -8.35 9.12
N GLU A 224 -3.59 -9.53 9.04
CA GLU A 224 -2.92 -10.81 8.86
C GLU A 224 -3.23 -11.39 7.48
N TYR A 225 -2.21 -11.86 6.77
CA TYR A 225 -2.32 -12.37 5.41
C TYR A 225 -2.20 -13.88 5.38
N THR A 226 -2.97 -14.50 4.50
CA THR A 226 -3.00 -15.94 4.29
C THR A 226 -2.54 -16.27 2.88
N TYR A 227 -1.97 -17.46 2.72
CA TYR A 227 -1.44 -17.92 1.45
C TYR A 227 -1.86 -19.36 1.17
N THR A 228 -2.08 -19.67 -0.09
CA THR A 228 -2.22 -21.05 -0.59
C THR A 228 -0.91 -21.83 -0.44
N ASP A 229 -1.00 -23.16 -0.56
CA ASP A 229 0.18 -24.05 -0.49
C ASP A 229 1.21 -23.75 -1.59
N ASP A 230 0.75 -23.34 -2.79
CA ASP A 230 1.58 -22.91 -3.92
C ASP A 230 2.05 -21.45 -3.81
N GLY A 231 1.73 -20.76 -2.70
CA GLY A 231 2.34 -19.49 -2.33
C GLY A 231 1.63 -18.23 -2.82
N LYS A 232 0.44 -18.35 -3.41
CA LYS A 232 -0.41 -17.22 -3.81
C LYS A 232 -1.12 -16.65 -2.60
N GLU A 233 -1.33 -15.34 -2.55
CA GLU A 233 -2.13 -14.74 -1.47
C GLU A 233 -3.59 -15.22 -1.60
N SER A 234 -4.11 -15.80 -0.52
CA SER A 234 -5.47 -16.32 -0.45
C SER A 234 -6.47 -15.36 0.18
N GLY A 235 -5.99 -14.38 0.93
CA GLY A 235 -6.84 -13.44 1.63
C GLY A 235 -6.14 -12.75 2.79
N SER A 236 -6.86 -11.84 3.44
CA SER A 236 -6.41 -11.13 4.63
C SER A 236 -7.53 -10.98 5.65
N THR A 237 -7.16 -10.83 6.92
CA THR A 237 -8.05 -10.42 8.01
C THR A 237 -7.49 -9.18 8.66
N MET A 238 -8.20 -8.07 8.53
CA MET A 238 -7.87 -6.79 9.15
C MET A 238 -8.81 -6.51 10.32
N VAL A 239 -8.25 -6.12 11.45
CA VAL A 239 -8.98 -5.57 12.60
C VAL A 239 -8.48 -4.15 12.84
N GLN A 240 -9.39 -3.19 12.79
CA GLN A 240 -9.12 -1.77 13.02
C GLN A 240 -9.96 -1.27 14.20
N LYS A 241 -9.32 -0.58 15.15
CA LYS A 241 -9.91 -0.10 16.40
C LYS A 241 -9.71 1.41 16.52
N PHE A 242 -10.80 2.15 16.41
CA PHE A 242 -10.88 3.58 16.71
C PHE A 242 -12.01 3.80 17.72
N SER A 243 -12.99 4.66 17.40
CA SER A 243 -14.26 4.75 18.12
C SER A 243 -15.17 3.55 17.87
N THR A 244 -14.89 2.76 16.83
CA THR A 244 -15.55 1.49 16.50
C THR A 244 -14.49 0.42 16.26
N THR A 245 -14.88 -0.84 16.33
CA THR A 245 -14.05 -1.96 15.87
C THR A 245 -14.57 -2.44 14.53
N GLU A 246 -13.77 -2.28 13.48
CA GLU A 246 -14.06 -2.84 12.15
C GLU A 246 -13.20 -4.08 11.92
N THR A 247 -13.84 -5.20 11.58
CA THR A 247 -13.18 -6.43 11.13
C THR A 247 -13.49 -6.64 9.66
N THR A 248 -12.47 -6.66 8.82
CA THR A 248 -12.58 -6.93 7.39
C THR A 248 -11.88 -8.25 7.06
N VAL A 249 -12.60 -9.18 6.44
CA VAL A 249 -12.06 -10.44 5.92
C VAL A 249 -12.14 -10.40 4.41
N THR A 250 -10.99 -10.46 3.72
CA THR A 250 -10.92 -10.53 2.25
C THR A 250 -10.49 -11.93 1.85
N ILE A 251 -11.18 -12.55 0.89
CA ILE A 251 -10.86 -13.89 0.37
C ILE A 251 -10.74 -13.81 -1.15
N CYS A 252 -9.58 -14.17 -1.67
CA CYS A 252 -9.39 -14.31 -3.11
C CYS A 252 -10.11 -15.56 -3.64
N LYS A 253 -10.86 -15.39 -4.71
CA LYS A 253 -11.65 -16.47 -5.36
C LYS A 253 -10.99 -16.95 -6.65
N GLU A 254 -10.33 -16.05 -7.36
CA GLU A 254 -9.74 -16.32 -8.66
C GLU A 254 -8.37 -15.69 -8.77
N TRP A 255 -7.44 -16.40 -9.41
CA TRP A 255 -6.11 -15.90 -9.72
C TRP A 255 -5.84 -15.99 -11.21
N ASN A 256 -5.12 -15.01 -11.75
CA ASN A 256 -4.60 -15.11 -13.11
C ASN A 256 -3.40 -16.09 -13.19
N LYS A 257 -2.88 -16.27 -14.41
CA LYS A 257 -1.73 -17.15 -14.69
C LYS A 257 -0.44 -16.79 -13.92
N PHE A 258 -0.32 -15.57 -13.41
CA PHE A 258 0.82 -15.10 -12.62
C PHE A 258 0.60 -15.24 -11.11
N GLY A 259 -0.57 -15.75 -10.68
CA GLY A 259 -0.91 -15.92 -9.27
C GLY A 259 -1.37 -14.65 -8.58
N ARG A 260 -1.74 -13.60 -9.32
CA ARG A 260 -2.40 -12.41 -8.77
C ARG A 260 -3.90 -12.62 -8.66
N CYS A 261 -4.49 -12.12 -7.59
CA CYS A 261 -5.94 -12.17 -7.41
C CYS A 261 -6.64 -11.33 -8.49
N THR A 262 -7.60 -11.92 -9.19
CA THR A 262 -8.46 -11.24 -10.18
C THR A 262 -9.87 -10.99 -9.66
N ARG A 263 -10.32 -11.81 -8.70
CA ARG A 263 -11.60 -11.65 -8.04
C ARG A 263 -11.51 -12.03 -6.58
N ALA A 264 -12.08 -11.21 -5.70
CA ALA A 264 -12.17 -11.48 -4.27
C ALA A 264 -13.54 -11.11 -3.71
N GLU A 265 -13.87 -11.69 -2.56
CA GLU A 265 -14.97 -11.26 -1.72
C GLU A 265 -14.44 -10.61 -0.46
N ARG A 266 -15.20 -9.68 0.10
CA ARG A 266 -14.86 -8.98 1.33
C ARG A 266 -16.07 -8.88 2.25
N ASP A 267 -15.94 -9.47 3.43
CA ASP A 267 -16.90 -9.33 4.52
C ASP A 267 -16.40 -8.29 5.51
N ILE A 268 -17.26 -7.34 5.88
CA ILE A 268 -16.94 -6.24 6.79
C ILE A 268 -17.93 -6.29 7.95
N THR A 269 -17.42 -6.35 9.18
CA THR A 269 -18.22 -6.25 10.39
C THR A 269 -17.80 -5.01 11.16
N VAL A 270 -18.74 -4.12 11.45
CA VAL A 270 -18.53 -2.93 12.28
C VAL A 270 -19.24 -3.14 13.61
N LEU A 271 -18.46 -3.13 14.69
CA LEU A 271 -18.92 -3.18 16.07
C LEU A 271 -18.84 -1.78 16.69
N ILE A 272 -19.98 -1.30 17.17
CA ILE A 272 -20.12 -0.10 17.99
C ILE A 272 -20.48 -0.59 19.39
N GLU A 273 -19.53 -0.50 20.32
CA GLU A 273 -19.76 -0.87 21.71
C GLU A 273 -20.80 0.06 22.32
N SER A 274 -21.76 -0.52 23.03
CA SER A 274 -22.79 0.26 23.71
C SER A 274 -22.22 0.97 24.94
N GLU A 275 -22.59 2.24 25.11
CA GLU A 275 -22.41 2.93 26.38
C GLU A 275 -23.66 2.67 27.25
N ASN A 276 -23.47 2.32 28.53
CA ASN A 276 -24.54 2.17 29.54
C ASN A 276 -25.39 0.89 29.50
N GLY A 277 -24.88 -0.21 28.98
CA GLY A 277 -25.52 -1.54 29.12
C GLY A 277 -26.65 -1.81 28.14
N GLU A 278 -26.74 -1.03 27.06
CA GLU A 278 -27.56 -1.36 25.90
C GLU A 278 -26.94 -2.53 25.10
N LYS A 279 -27.58 -2.95 24.00
CA LYS A 279 -26.98 -3.97 23.11
C LYS A 279 -26.01 -3.28 22.15
N ASP A 280 -24.86 -3.90 21.93
CA ASP A 280 -23.89 -3.43 20.94
C ASP A 280 -24.51 -3.35 19.53
N GLY A 281 -24.10 -2.32 18.79
CA GLY A 281 -24.46 -2.17 17.38
C GLY A 281 -23.53 -3.01 16.51
N ILE A 282 -24.06 -4.05 15.87
CA ILE A 282 -23.31 -4.91 14.94
C ILE A 282 -23.87 -4.73 13.54
N TYR A 283 -23.03 -4.24 12.63
CA TYR A 283 -23.36 -4.05 11.23
C TYR A 283 -22.48 -4.95 10.38
N LYS A 284 -23.07 -5.58 9.37
CA LYS A 284 -22.39 -6.52 8.48
C LYS A 284 -22.63 -6.12 7.03
N HIS A 285 -21.55 -6.11 6.27
CA HIS A 285 -21.55 -5.74 4.85
C HIS A 285 -20.76 -6.78 4.06
N HIS A 286 -21.16 -6.96 2.81
CA HIS A 286 -20.48 -7.86 1.88
C HIS A 286 -20.17 -7.10 0.58
N ALA A 287 -18.95 -7.23 0.09
CA ALA A 287 -18.49 -6.59 -1.14
C ALA A 287 -17.76 -7.57 -2.05
N GLU A 288 -17.94 -7.38 -3.35
CA GLU A 288 -17.12 -8.01 -4.37
C GLU A 288 -15.96 -7.08 -4.75
N ILE A 289 -14.83 -7.68 -5.10
CA ILE A 289 -13.65 -6.98 -5.60
C ILE A 289 -13.23 -7.60 -6.93
N ASP A 290 -13.12 -6.75 -7.95
CA ASP A 290 -12.59 -7.12 -9.26
C ASP A 290 -11.25 -6.42 -9.50
N TYR A 291 -10.27 -7.16 -10.01
CA TYR A 291 -8.98 -6.65 -10.42
C TYR A 291 -8.73 -6.90 -11.90
N GLU A 292 -8.44 -5.84 -12.65
CA GLU A 292 -8.04 -5.92 -14.05
C GLU A 292 -6.54 -5.59 -14.17
N TYR A 293 -5.79 -6.43 -14.89
CA TYR A 293 -4.36 -6.23 -15.14
C TYR A 293 -4.07 -6.16 -16.64
N VAL A 294 -3.25 -5.18 -17.03
CA VAL A 294 -2.71 -5.03 -18.38
C VAL A 294 -1.21 -5.29 -18.31
N TYR A 295 -0.69 -6.14 -19.21
CA TYR A 295 0.72 -6.54 -19.30
C TYR A 295 1.41 -5.98 -20.55
#